data_AF-A0A645I7Z4-F1
#
_entry.id   AF-A0A645I7Z4-F1
#
_cell.length_a   1.000
_cell.length_b   1.000
_cell.length_c   1.000
_cell.angle_alpha   90.00
_cell.angle_beta   90.00
_cell.angle_gamma   90.00
#
_symmetry.space_group_name_H-M   'P 1'
#
loop_
_entity.id
_entity.type
_entity.pdbx_description
1 polymer ?
#
loop_
_entity_poly.entity_id
_entity_poly.type
_entity_poly.pdbx_seq_one_letter_code
_entity_poly.pdbx_strand_id
1 'polypeptide(L)'
;MFELRINHGSGRQVQNFGTGSVSVSIPYILGANESASNVQAVYVDASGAVHWLANSVYDSVNRVLRFSTTHFSTYGVGYKQANPAFTDTASHWAKDDIAFAVSRGLLDGTSATTFSPNSALTRGMFVAALGRLSNTDVSLYKRSSFTNVKNDAYYMGYIEWANKNYILTGVGNGKFAPDQAITRAQMAVIMQEKQI
;
A
#
# COMPACT_ATOMS: atom_id res chain seq x y z
N MET A 1 13.12 0.46 -18.38
CA MET A 1 12.00 1.42 -18.39
C MET A 1 11.16 1.15 -19.62
N PHE A 2 9.84 1.29 -19.51
CA PHE A 2 8.86 1.02 -20.56
C PHE A 2 7.91 2.21 -20.66
N GLU A 3 7.71 2.74 -21.86
CA GLU A 3 6.68 3.74 -22.15
C GLU A 3 5.44 3.02 -22.70
N LEU A 4 4.28 3.25 -22.09
CA LEU A 4 3.03 2.64 -22.55
C LEU A 4 2.29 3.61 -23.49
N ARG A 5 1.97 3.17 -24.71
CA ARG A 5 1.12 3.89 -25.67
C ARG A 5 -0.03 3.00 -26.12
N ILE A 6 -1.25 3.53 -26.14
CA ILE A 6 -2.45 2.84 -26.64
C ILE A 6 -3.04 3.66 -27.76
N ASN A 7 -3.25 3.04 -28.93
CA ASN A 7 -3.86 3.67 -30.10
C ASN A 7 -5.17 2.95 -30.44
N HIS A 8 -6.21 3.69 -30.86
CA HIS A 8 -7.44 3.11 -31.41
C HIS A 8 -7.49 3.28 -32.94
N GLY A 9 -8.39 2.56 -33.63
CA GLY A 9 -8.46 2.26 -35.08
C GLY A 9 -8.42 3.41 -36.11
N SER A 10 -8.02 4.61 -35.71
CA SER A 10 -7.65 5.75 -36.58
C SER A 10 -6.20 6.23 -36.35
N GLY A 11 -5.38 5.50 -35.58
CA GLY A 11 -4.04 5.93 -35.18
C GLY A 11 -4.03 7.02 -34.09
N ARG A 12 -5.20 7.40 -33.58
CA ARG A 12 -5.34 8.35 -32.47
C ARG A 12 -4.92 7.68 -31.15
N GLN A 13 -4.02 8.37 -30.44
CA GLN A 13 -3.54 7.94 -29.13
C GLN A 13 -4.61 8.22 -28.06
N VAL A 14 -4.83 7.24 -27.19
CA VAL A 14 -5.60 7.41 -25.96
C VAL A 14 -4.80 8.31 -25.03
N GLN A 15 -5.40 9.42 -24.59
CA GLN A 15 -4.71 10.43 -23.76
C GLN A 15 -4.93 10.24 -22.25
N ASN A 16 -6.01 9.57 -21.86
CA ASN A 16 -6.32 9.21 -20.47
C ASN A 16 -7.29 8.02 -20.43
N PHE A 17 -7.47 7.42 -19.25
CA PHE A 17 -8.39 6.29 -19.05
C PHE A 17 -9.75 6.68 -18.49
N GLY A 18 -10.05 7.98 -18.34
CA GLY A 18 -11.27 8.45 -17.67
C GLY A 18 -11.37 7.89 -16.24
N THR A 19 -12.46 7.19 -15.94
CA THR A 19 -12.66 6.46 -14.67
C THR A 19 -12.15 5.02 -14.71
N GLY A 20 -11.63 4.58 -15.85
CA GLY A 20 -11.10 3.24 -16.06
C GLY A 20 -9.66 3.08 -15.58
N SER A 21 -9.18 1.84 -15.63
CA SER A 21 -7.79 1.49 -15.38
C SER A 21 -7.32 0.43 -16.38
N VAL A 22 -6.01 0.28 -16.51
CA VAL A 22 -5.38 -0.78 -17.31
C VAL A 22 -4.48 -1.64 -16.43
N SER A 23 -4.46 -2.94 -16.69
CA SER A 23 -3.51 -3.86 -16.08
C SER A 23 -2.27 -4.00 -16.96
N VAL A 24 -1.10 -3.84 -16.36
CA VAL A 24 0.20 -3.93 -17.02
C VAL A 24 0.97 -5.12 -16.47
N SER A 25 1.68 -5.83 -17.34
CA SER A 25 2.60 -6.89 -16.97
C SER A 25 3.94 -6.64 -17.64
N ILE A 26 5.00 -6.53 -16.84
CA ILE A 26 6.38 -6.33 -17.29
C ILE A 26 7.13 -7.65 -17.07
N PRO A 27 7.59 -8.35 -18.12
CA PRO A 27 8.49 -9.48 -17.97
C PRO A 27 9.74 -9.08 -17.20
N TYR A 28 10.07 -9.83 -16.15
CA TYR A 28 11.21 -9.53 -15.29
C TYR A 28 11.75 -10.82 -14.67
N ILE A 29 13.07 -11.00 -14.76
CA ILE A 29 13.77 -12.10 -14.12
C ILE A 29 14.54 -11.51 -12.94
N LEU A 30 14.29 -12.05 -11.73
CA LEU A 30 15.01 -11.61 -10.53
C LEU A 30 16.52 -11.72 -10.70
N GLY A 31 17.24 -10.70 -10.26
CA GLY A 31 18.68 -10.76 -10.08
C GLY A 31 19.07 -11.74 -8.96
N ALA A 32 20.34 -12.18 -8.95
CA ALA A 32 20.83 -13.20 -8.02
C ALA A 32 20.61 -12.88 -6.53
N ASN A 33 20.53 -11.59 -6.17
CA ASN A 33 20.35 -11.12 -4.80
C ASN A 33 18.99 -10.42 -4.58
N GLU A 34 18.07 -10.56 -5.54
CA GLU A 34 16.74 -9.96 -5.43
C GLU A 34 15.74 -10.92 -4.79
N SER A 35 14.94 -10.39 -3.87
CA SER A 35 13.75 -11.05 -3.36
C SER A 35 12.51 -10.54 -4.09
N ALA A 36 11.60 -11.46 -4.43
CA ALA A 36 10.31 -11.15 -5.03
C ALA A 36 9.51 -10.09 -4.25
N SER A 37 9.55 -10.14 -2.91
CA SER A 37 8.84 -9.20 -2.04
C SER A 37 9.32 -7.75 -2.21
N ASN A 38 10.58 -7.56 -2.60
CA ASN A 38 11.23 -6.26 -2.73
C ASN A 38 11.12 -5.63 -4.12
N VAL A 39 10.60 -6.38 -5.10
CA VAL A 39 10.39 -5.91 -6.46
C VAL A 39 9.04 -5.21 -6.57
N GLN A 40 9.05 -3.95 -7.00
CA GLN A 40 7.85 -3.12 -7.12
C GLN A 40 7.83 -2.40 -8.46
N ALA A 41 6.62 -2.15 -8.97
CA ALA A 41 6.48 -1.29 -10.13
C ALA A 41 6.74 0.15 -9.70
N VAL A 42 7.39 0.92 -10.56
CA VAL A 42 7.59 2.35 -10.37
C VAL A 42 7.11 3.10 -11.59
N TYR A 43 6.72 4.36 -11.40
CA TYR A 43 6.47 5.29 -12.50
C TYR A 43 7.20 6.61 -12.26
N VAL A 44 7.41 7.37 -13.34
CA VAL A 44 8.08 8.67 -13.30
C VAL A 44 7.07 9.77 -13.63
N ASP A 45 6.96 10.77 -12.76
CA ASP A 45 6.09 11.92 -13.03
C ASP A 45 6.74 12.95 -13.98
N ALA A 46 6.01 14.01 -14.32
CA ALA A 46 6.48 15.05 -15.23
C ALA A 46 7.70 15.83 -14.69
N SER A 47 7.97 15.79 -13.39
CA SER A 47 9.14 16.41 -12.76
C SER A 47 10.37 15.49 -12.75
N GLY A 48 10.22 14.23 -13.16
CA GLY A 48 11.26 13.21 -13.07
C GLY A 48 11.28 12.47 -11.73
N ALA A 49 10.34 12.73 -10.82
CA ALA A 49 10.28 12.04 -9.54
C ALA A 49 9.75 10.61 -9.70
N VAL A 50 10.36 9.67 -8.98
CA VAL A 50 9.99 8.25 -8.99
C VAL A 50 8.95 7.97 -7.92
N HIS A 51 7.83 7.39 -8.35
CA HIS A 51 6.72 6.98 -7.49
C HIS A 51 6.62 5.45 -7.46
N TRP A 52 6.51 4.89 -6.26
CA TRP A 52 6.48 3.45 -6.03
C TRP A 52 5.04 2.94 -5.95
N LEU A 53 4.71 1.91 -6.73
CA LEU A 53 3.38 1.30 -6.75
C LEU A 53 3.32 0.17 -5.73
N ALA A 54 2.88 0.50 -4.51
CA ALA A 54 2.72 -0.47 -3.43
C ALA A 54 1.77 -1.61 -3.82
N ASN A 55 0.75 -1.37 -4.65
CA ASN A 55 -0.20 -2.39 -5.10
C ASN A 55 0.32 -3.31 -6.24
N SER A 56 1.59 -3.20 -6.65
CA SER A 56 2.17 -4.11 -7.63
C SER A 56 2.50 -5.48 -7.03
N VAL A 57 2.57 -6.53 -7.84
CA VAL A 57 2.92 -7.88 -7.39
C VAL A 57 3.89 -8.53 -8.39
N TYR A 58 5.00 -9.09 -7.88
CA TYR A 58 5.87 -9.94 -8.69
C TYR A 58 5.36 -11.39 -8.64
N ASP A 59 4.99 -11.90 -9.81
CA ASP A 59 4.55 -13.27 -10.04
C ASP A 59 5.78 -14.11 -10.41
N SER A 60 6.31 -14.85 -9.43
CA SER A 60 7.53 -15.64 -9.59
C SER A 60 7.37 -16.84 -10.53
N VAL A 61 6.14 -17.35 -10.68
CA VAL A 61 5.82 -18.47 -11.58
C VAL A 61 5.92 -18.01 -13.02
N ASN A 62 5.28 -16.90 -13.36
CA ASN A 62 5.25 -16.37 -14.72
C ASN A 62 6.40 -15.41 -15.03
N ARG A 63 7.23 -15.05 -14.02
CA ARG A 63 8.35 -14.10 -14.13
C ARG A 63 7.91 -12.74 -14.70
N VAL A 64 6.83 -12.20 -14.12
CA VAL A 64 6.28 -10.90 -14.51
C VAL A 64 5.96 -10.05 -13.29
N LEU A 65 6.20 -8.75 -13.41
CA LEU A 65 5.71 -7.75 -12.47
C LEU A 65 4.36 -7.23 -12.96
N ARG A 66 3.32 -7.35 -12.13
CA ARG A 66 1.95 -6.95 -12.44
C ARG A 66 1.55 -5.72 -11.62
N PHE A 67 0.82 -4.80 -12.25
CA PHE A 67 0.20 -3.67 -11.57
C PHE A 67 -0.97 -3.12 -12.40
N SER A 68 -1.79 -2.28 -11.79
CA SER A 68 -2.83 -1.52 -12.48
C SER A 68 -2.53 -0.03 -12.41
N THR A 69 -2.93 0.73 -13.43
CA THR A 69 -2.76 2.19 -13.47
C THR A 69 -3.94 2.89 -14.14
N THR A 70 -4.19 4.14 -13.73
CA THR A 70 -5.22 5.04 -14.26
C THR A 70 -4.63 6.17 -15.13
N HIS A 71 -3.31 6.18 -15.36
CA HIS A 71 -2.66 7.22 -16.17
C HIS A 71 -1.51 6.67 -17.02
N PHE A 72 -1.10 7.45 -18.03
CA PHE A 72 0.14 7.21 -18.77
C PHE A 72 1.34 7.74 -17.99
N SER A 73 2.48 7.04 -18.11
CA SER A 73 3.78 7.41 -17.55
C SER A 73 4.86 6.50 -18.16
N THR A 74 6.13 6.76 -17.85
CA THR A 74 7.20 5.78 -17.98
C THR A 74 7.20 4.88 -16.77
N TYR A 75 7.02 3.58 -16.99
CA TYR A 75 7.00 2.56 -15.95
C TYR A 75 8.31 1.77 -15.91
N GLY A 76 8.62 1.21 -14.75
CA GLY A 76 9.83 0.43 -14.55
C GLY A 76 9.69 -0.60 -13.45
N VAL A 77 10.75 -1.39 -13.30
CA VAL A 77 10.95 -2.32 -12.19
C VAL A 77 11.91 -1.63 -11.21
N GLY A 78 11.45 -1.42 -9.99
CA GLY A 78 12.27 -0.93 -8.89
C GLY A 78 12.53 -2.05 -7.89
N TYR A 79 13.72 -2.06 -7.29
CA TYR A 79 14.08 -2.94 -6.19
C TYR A 79 14.37 -2.11 -4.94
N LYS A 80 13.58 -2.31 -3.88
CA LYS A 80 13.90 -1.74 -2.56
C LYS A 80 14.78 -2.72 -1.80
N GLN A 81 15.97 -2.29 -1.41
CA GLN A 81 16.78 -3.07 -0.49
C GLN A 81 15.98 -3.32 0.80
N ALA A 82 16.05 -4.54 1.32
CA ALA A 82 15.30 -4.92 2.52
C ALA A 82 15.66 -3.97 3.69
N ASN A 83 14.65 -3.33 4.29
CA ASN A 83 14.77 -2.67 5.59
C ASN A 83 14.77 -3.76 6.70
N PRO A 84 15.30 -3.48 7.91
CA PRO A 84 16.05 -4.44 8.72
C PRO A 84 15.36 -5.78 8.91
N ALA A 85 16.14 -6.85 8.84
CA ALA A 85 15.67 -8.19 9.17
C ALA A 85 15.22 -8.21 10.64
N PHE A 86 13.90 -8.17 10.86
CA PHE A 86 13.33 -8.26 12.19
C PHE A 86 13.77 -9.57 12.84
N THR A 87 14.42 -9.49 13.99
CA THR A 87 15.03 -10.67 14.63
C THR A 87 13.96 -11.65 15.13
N ASP A 88 12.79 -11.13 15.50
CA ASP A 88 11.66 -11.87 16.04
C ASP A 88 10.74 -12.51 14.98
N THR A 89 11.06 -12.34 13.69
CA THR A 89 10.32 -12.97 12.58
C THR A 89 11.11 -14.08 11.89
N ALA A 90 12.38 -14.28 12.23
CA ALA A 90 13.31 -15.16 11.51
C ALA A 90 12.79 -16.61 11.34
N SER A 91 12.09 -17.14 12.34
CA SER A 91 11.45 -18.46 12.37
C SER A 91 9.91 -18.40 12.39
N HIS A 92 9.33 -17.22 12.18
CA HIS A 92 7.88 -17.04 12.22
C HIS A 92 7.25 -17.45 10.88
N TRP A 93 6.11 -18.15 10.90
CA TRP A 93 5.45 -18.63 9.68
C TRP A 93 5.08 -17.49 8.72
N ALA A 94 4.74 -16.31 9.27
CA ALA A 94 4.39 -15.12 8.50
C ALA A 94 5.59 -14.26 8.06
N LYS A 95 6.83 -14.76 8.18
CA LYS A 95 8.05 -13.99 7.89
C LYS A 95 8.01 -13.32 6.52
N ASP A 96 7.63 -14.07 5.49
CA ASP A 96 7.63 -13.58 4.11
C ASP A 96 6.49 -12.59 3.87
N ASP A 97 5.32 -12.81 4.47
CA ASP A 97 4.18 -11.87 4.43
C ASP A 97 4.51 -10.55 5.14
N ILE A 98 5.20 -10.63 6.29
CA ILE A 98 5.68 -9.46 7.03
C ILE A 98 6.69 -8.69 6.19
N ALA A 99 7.68 -9.38 5.63
CA ALA A 99 8.68 -8.77 4.76
C ALA A 99 8.02 -8.10 3.55
N PHE A 100 7.01 -8.74 2.95
CA PHE A 100 6.22 -8.16 1.88
C PHE A 100 5.53 -6.87 2.33
N ALA A 101 4.73 -6.89 3.39
CA ALA A 101 3.99 -5.72 3.88
C ALA A 101 4.92 -4.55 4.24
N VAL A 102 6.08 -4.83 4.83
CA VAL A 102 7.05 -3.82 5.26
C VAL A 102 7.81 -3.24 4.07
N SER A 103 8.24 -4.07 3.12
CA SER A 103 8.90 -3.58 1.88
C SER A 103 8.00 -2.62 1.09
N ARG A 104 6.68 -2.81 1.19
CA ARG A 104 5.63 -2.01 0.56
C ARG A 104 5.28 -0.75 1.38
N GLY A 105 5.86 -0.61 2.56
CA GLY A 105 5.59 0.48 3.50
C GLY A 105 4.20 0.42 4.12
N LEU A 106 3.50 -0.71 4.05
CA LEU A 106 2.13 -0.83 4.58
C LEU A 106 2.16 -0.90 6.11
N LEU A 107 3.09 -1.68 6.65
CA LEU A 107 3.32 -1.87 8.07
C LEU A 107 4.76 -1.55 8.43
N ASP A 108 4.96 -1.12 9.67
CA ASP A 108 6.25 -0.80 10.25
C ASP A 108 6.51 -1.70 11.47
N GLY A 109 7.78 -1.88 11.84
CA GLY A 109 8.14 -2.58 13.08
C GLY A 109 7.78 -1.76 14.32
N THR A 110 7.65 -2.44 15.45
CA THR A 110 7.51 -1.77 16.76
C THR A 110 8.83 -1.18 17.26
N SER A 111 9.94 -1.60 16.66
CA SER A 111 11.26 -1.01 16.82
C SER A 111 12.06 -1.13 15.51
N ALA A 112 13.30 -0.64 15.51
CA ALA A 112 14.22 -0.82 14.39
C ALA A 112 14.58 -2.30 14.11
N THR A 113 14.39 -3.21 15.06
CA THR A 113 14.80 -4.63 14.94
C THR A 113 13.68 -5.63 15.29
N THR A 114 12.50 -5.15 15.67
CA THR A 114 11.39 -5.97 16.16
C THR A 114 10.10 -5.63 15.41
N PHE A 115 9.41 -6.66 14.91
CA PHE A 115 8.09 -6.49 14.29
C PHE A 115 6.94 -6.69 15.28
N SER A 116 7.11 -7.60 16.24
CA SER A 116 6.08 -8.09 17.17
C SER A 116 4.96 -8.88 16.46
N PRO A 117 5.28 -9.99 15.75
CA PRO A 117 4.32 -10.68 14.88
C PRO A 117 3.14 -11.32 15.60
N ASN A 118 3.26 -11.56 16.92
CA ASN A 118 2.21 -12.13 17.76
C ASN A 118 1.38 -11.07 18.50
N SER A 119 1.74 -9.78 18.38
CA SER A 119 0.96 -8.70 18.97
C SER A 119 -0.30 -8.43 18.16
N ALA A 120 -1.37 -8.03 18.85
CA ALA A 120 -2.61 -7.66 18.20
C ALA A 120 -2.42 -6.41 17.34
N LEU A 121 -2.90 -6.47 16.09
CA LEU A 121 -2.98 -5.30 15.22
C LEU A 121 -4.06 -4.34 15.76
N THR A 122 -3.76 -3.05 15.85
CA THR A 122 -4.72 -2.04 16.30
C THR A 122 -5.53 -1.48 15.14
N ARG A 123 -6.69 -0.89 15.43
CA ARG A 123 -7.53 -0.21 14.44
C ARG A 123 -6.79 0.92 13.71
N GLY A 124 -5.98 1.69 14.42
CA GLY A 124 -5.17 2.77 13.85
C GLY A 124 -4.09 2.25 12.91
N MET A 125 -3.39 1.17 13.30
CA MET A 125 -2.40 0.51 12.43
C MET A 125 -3.05 -0.04 11.16
N PHE A 126 -4.19 -0.71 11.29
CA PHE A 126 -4.88 -1.30 10.15
C PHE A 126 -5.34 -0.23 9.14
N VAL A 127 -5.94 0.86 9.61
CA VAL A 127 -6.37 1.95 8.72
C VAL A 127 -5.21 2.69 8.09
N ALA A 128 -4.10 2.88 8.81
CA ALA A 128 -2.88 3.42 8.21
C ALA A 128 -2.37 2.53 7.07
N ALA A 129 -2.36 1.20 7.26
CA ALA A 129 -1.96 0.26 6.22
C ALA A 129 -2.87 0.34 4.99
N LEU A 130 -4.20 0.40 5.18
CA LEU A 130 -5.16 0.54 4.08
C LEU A 130 -4.97 1.86 3.33
N GLY A 131 -4.83 2.99 4.03
CA GLY A 131 -4.66 4.29 3.38
C GLY A 131 -3.35 4.39 2.60
N ARG A 132 -2.27 3.76 3.08
CA ARG A 132 -1.00 3.61 2.34
C ARG A 132 -1.16 2.71 1.12
N LEU A 133 -1.89 1.60 1.25
CA LEU A 133 -2.19 0.70 0.12
C LEU A 133 -2.97 1.42 -0.98
N SER A 134 -3.95 2.25 -0.60
CA SER A 134 -4.74 3.08 -1.53
C SER A 134 -4.00 4.33 -2.04
N ASN A 135 -2.73 4.53 -1.66
CA ASN A 135 -1.94 5.72 -2.00
C ASN A 135 -2.67 7.04 -1.70
N THR A 136 -3.37 7.09 -0.56
CA THR A 136 -4.20 8.24 -0.20
C THR A 136 -3.34 9.42 0.26
N ASP A 137 -3.58 10.59 -0.34
CA ASP A 137 -3.08 11.85 0.19
C ASP A 137 -3.87 12.27 1.42
N VAL A 138 -3.25 12.11 2.59
CA VAL A 138 -3.82 12.51 3.88
C VAL A 138 -3.34 13.88 4.34
N SER A 139 -2.56 14.59 3.54
CA SER A 139 -1.99 15.89 3.90
C SER A 139 -3.05 16.96 4.13
N LEU A 140 -4.25 16.80 3.55
CA LEU A 140 -5.38 17.71 3.72
C LEU A 140 -6.06 17.58 5.10
N TYR A 141 -5.88 16.47 5.80
CA TYR A 141 -6.45 16.27 7.14
C TYR A 141 -5.52 16.87 8.19
N LYS A 142 -5.88 18.05 8.72
CA LYS A 142 -5.05 18.79 9.69
C LYS A 142 -5.47 18.61 11.14
N ARG A 143 -6.67 18.11 11.40
CA ARG A 143 -7.24 17.92 12.74
C ARG A 143 -8.09 16.68 12.75
N SER A 144 -8.11 15.99 13.89
CA SER A 144 -9.02 14.88 14.09
C SER A 144 -10.42 15.34 14.49
N SER A 145 -11.42 14.63 13.97
CA SER A 145 -12.82 14.68 14.38
C SER A 145 -13.08 13.86 15.65
N PHE A 146 -12.10 13.08 16.12
CA PHE A 146 -12.23 12.19 17.27
C PHE A 146 -11.45 12.69 18.48
N THR A 147 -12.10 12.65 19.64
CA THR A 147 -11.55 13.11 20.92
C THR A 147 -10.36 12.30 21.42
N ASN A 148 -10.24 11.03 21.00
CA ASN A 148 -9.16 10.12 21.39
C ASN A 148 -8.14 9.85 20.28
N VAL A 149 -8.01 10.77 19.32
CA VAL A 149 -7.00 10.72 18.27
C VAL A 149 -6.22 12.02 18.33
N LYS A 150 -4.92 11.94 18.59
CA LYS A 150 -4.04 13.12 18.61
C LYS A 150 -3.82 13.63 17.19
N ASN A 151 -3.74 14.95 17.02
CA ASN A 151 -3.55 15.59 15.70
C ASN A 151 -2.18 15.28 15.06
N ASP A 152 -1.20 14.82 15.84
CA ASP A 152 0.15 14.48 15.39
C ASP A 152 0.38 12.95 15.27
N ALA A 153 -0.64 12.13 15.54
CA ALA A 153 -0.51 10.68 15.39
C ALA A 153 -0.36 10.29 13.92
N TYR A 154 0.55 9.35 13.62
CA TYR A 154 0.83 8.91 12.24
C TYR A 154 -0.40 8.34 11.51
N TYR A 155 -1.36 7.80 12.26
CA TYR A 155 -2.61 7.27 11.71
C TYR A 155 -3.73 8.31 11.59
N MET A 156 -3.56 9.54 12.12
CA MET A 156 -4.65 10.51 12.25
C MET A 156 -5.28 10.85 10.90
N GLY A 157 -4.46 11.23 9.91
CA GLY A 157 -4.98 11.57 8.59
C GLY A 157 -5.66 10.39 7.90
N TYR A 158 -5.17 9.16 8.12
CA TYR A 158 -5.78 7.94 7.59
C TYR A 158 -7.11 7.62 8.28
N ILE A 159 -7.25 7.89 9.59
CA ILE A 159 -8.51 7.76 10.32
C ILE A 159 -9.56 8.72 9.76
N GLU A 160 -9.20 9.98 9.51
CA GLU A 160 -10.13 10.96 8.94
C GLU A 160 -10.54 10.58 7.52
N TRP A 161 -9.60 10.11 6.70
CA TRP A 161 -9.90 9.55 5.38
C TRP A 161 -10.86 8.36 5.46
N ALA A 162 -10.57 7.38 6.31
CA ALA A 162 -11.39 6.18 6.43
C ALA A 162 -12.81 6.51 6.93
N ASN A 163 -12.92 7.47 7.86
CA ASN A 163 -14.21 7.93 8.37
C ASN A 163 -15.02 8.66 7.29
N LYS A 164 -14.38 9.55 6.52
CA LYS A 164 -15.03 10.33 5.45
C LYS A 164 -15.52 9.45 4.29
N ASN A 165 -14.80 8.37 4.00
CA ASN A 165 -15.15 7.42 2.93
C ASN A 165 -15.96 6.21 3.45
N TYR A 166 -16.36 6.20 4.72
CA TYR A 166 -17.12 5.10 5.33
C TYR A 166 -16.42 3.73 5.28
N ILE A 167 -15.09 3.72 5.16
CA ILE A 167 -14.25 2.51 5.19
C ILE A 167 -14.18 1.92 6.60
N LEU A 168 -13.94 2.79 7.60
CA LEU A 168 -14.00 2.43 9.00
C LEU A 168 -14.45 3.63 9.82
N THR A 169 -15.57 3.47 10.51
CA THR A 169 -16.17 4.52 11.35
C THR A 169 -15.75 4.37 12.81
N GLY A 170 -16.00 5.43 13.58
CA GLY A 170 -15.75 5.45 15.01
C GLY A 170 -16.63 4.50 15.82
N VAL A 171 -16.31 4.35 17.10
CA VAL A 171 -16.99 3.44 18.04
C VAL A 171 -18.11 4.14 18.83
N GLY A 172 -18.54 5.33 18.40
CA GLY A 172 -19.50 6.18 19.10
C GLY A 172 -18.86 7.19 20.06
N ASN A 173 -19.68 8.09 20.62
CA ASN A 173 -19.27 9.12 21.59
C ASN A 173 -18.07 9.99 21.15
N GLY A 174 -17.96 10.27 19.86
CA GLY A 174 -16.84 11.04 19.31
C GLY A 174 -15.48 10.35 19.46
N LYS A 175 -15.44 9.01 19.49
CA LYS A 175 -14.21 8.20 19.62
C LYS A 175 -14.00 7.28 18.43
N PHE A 176 -12.74 7.07 18.06
CA PHE A 176 -12.33 6.08 17.06
C PHE A 176 -11.79 4.78 17.67
N ALA A 177 -11.15 4.90 18.84
CA ALA A 177 -10.41 3.84 19.53
C ALA A 177 -9.23 3.29 18.70
N PRO A 178 -8.23 4.13 18.35
CA PRO A 178 -7.14 3.75 17.46
C PRO A 178 -6.27 2.62 18.03
N ASP A 179 -6.09 2.56 19.34
CA ASP A 179 -5.22 1.58 20.02
C ASP A 179 -5.95 0.26 20.35
N GLN A 180 -7.26 0.18 20.10
CA GLN A 180 -8.02 -1.04 20.32
C GLN A 180 -7.65 -2.08 19.26
N ALA A 181 -7.46 -3.33 19.68
CA ALA A 181 -7.24 -4.46 18.79
C ALA A 181 -8.41 -4.61 17.79
N ILE A 182 -8.07 -4.84 16.52
CA ILE A 182 -9.06 -5.12 15.48
C ILE A 182 -9.30 -6.63 15.36
N THR A 183 -10.57 -7.03 15.20
CA THR A 183 -10.91 -8.45 15.05
C THR A 183 -10.80 -8.91 13.60
N ARG A 184 -10.61 -10.22 13.37
CA ARG A 184 -10.61 -10.82 12.03
C ARG A 184 -11.91 -10.55 11.27
N ALA A 185 -13.05 -10.59 11.97
CA ALA A 185 -14.35 -10.28 11.37
C ALA A 185 -14.43 -8.82 10.92
N GLN A 186 -13.93 -7.88 11.73
CA GLN A 186 -13.86 -6.47 11.33
C GLN A 186 -12.95 -6.27 10.13
N MET A 187 -11.75 -6.87 10.13
CA MET A 187 -10.84 -6.81 8.97
C MET A 187 -11.50 -7.36 7.70
N ALA A 188 -12.18 -8.51 7.79
CA ALA A 188 -12.83 -9.12 6.64
C ALA A 188 -13.94 -8.24 6.05
N VAL A 189 -14.77 -7.62 6.90
CA VAL A 189 -15.83 -6.69 6.44
C VAL A 189 -15.20 -5.49 5.74
N ILE A 190 -14.16 -4.88 6.33
CA ILE A 190 -13.51 -3.70 5.76
C ILE A 190 -12.82 -4.02 4.43
N MET A 191 -12.15 -5.17 4.33
CA MET A 191 -11.46 -5.59 3.10
C MET A 191 -12.41 -6.07 1.99
N GLN A 192 -13.67 -6.37 2.32
CA GLN A 192 -14.68 -6.71 1.32
C GLN A 192 -15.24 -5.46 0.62
N GLU A 193 -15.19 -4.30 1.27
CA GLU A 193 -15.68 -3.05 0.71
C GLU A 193 -14.87 -2.66 -0.54
N LYS A 194 -15.57 -2.40 -1.65
CA LYS A 194 -14.98 -2.18 -2.99
C LYS A 194 -14.18 -0.86 -3.13
N GLN A 195 -13.90 -0.17 -2.03
CA GLN A 195 -13.23 1.13 -2.03
C GLN A 195 -11.73 1.06 -1.72
N ILE A 196 -11.19 -0.14 -1.52
CA ILE A 196 -9.77 -0.37 -1.18
C ILE A 196 -9.13 -1.36 -2.16
#